data_AF-A0A1F4UVI6-F1
#
_entry.id   AF-A0A1F4UVI6-F1
#
_cell.length_a   1.000
_cell.length_b   1.000
_cell.length_c   1.000
_cell.angle_alpha   90.00
_cell.angle_beta   90.00
_cell.angle_gamma   90.00
#
_symmetry.space_group_name_H-M   'P 1'
#
loop_
_entity.id
_entity.type
_entity.pdbx_description
1 polymer ?
#
loop_
_entity_poly.entity_id
_entity_poly.type
_entity_poly.pdbx_seq_one_letter_code
_entity_poly.pdbx_strand_id
1 'polypeptide(L)'
;MILEVLRKEQIDALKSKDAFRLGVIRYLLAQILNKEIELRPLKQVLDDEVILSVLKKQVKKRTEVIEEFRNAGRQDLVDKESKELEIVKEYLTRFGHE
;
A
#
# COMPACT_ATOMS: atom_id res chain seq x y z
N MET A 1 -3.91 11.98 9.21
CA MET A 1 -3.26 11.04 10.16
C MET A 1 -2.55 9.87 9.47
N ILE A 2 -3.10 9.33 8.37
CA ILE A 2 -2.61 8.08 7.77
C ILE A 2 -1.19 8.22 7.24
N LEU A 3 -0.90 9.33 6.55
CA LEU A 3 0.42 9.61 5.98
C LEU A 3 1.52 9.65 7.05
N GLU A 4 1.22 10.22 8.22
CA GLU A 4 2.18 10.31 9.33
C GLU A 4 2.48 8.94 9.92
N VAL A 5 1.46 8.08 10.09
CA VAL A 5 1.67 6.70 10.54
C VAL A 5 2.53 5.93 9.54
N LEU A 6 2.24 6.00 8.23
CA LEU A 6 3.05 5.31 7.22
C LEU A 6 4.52 5.76 7.23
N ARG A 7 4.78 7.06 7.45
CA ARG A 7 6.15 7.59 7.60
C ARG A 7 6.82 7.08 8.87
N LYS A 8 6.10 7.00 9.98
CA LYS A 8 6.63 6.43 11.23
C LYS A 8 6.95 4.95 11.08
N GLU A 9 6.02 4.16 10.54
CA GLU A 9 6.19 2.72 10.31
C GLU A 9 7.34 2.43 9.33
N GLN A 10 7.59 3.32 8.36
CA GLN A 10 8.77 3.23 7.49
C GLN A 10 10.07 3.30 8.30
N ILE A 11 10.16 4.22 9.26
CA ILE A 11 11.33 4.39 10.11
C ILE A 11 11.47 3.18 11.05
N ASP A 12 10.37 2.69 11.60
CA ASP A 12 10.37 1.55 12.52
C ASP A 12 10.76 0.25 11.78
N ALA A 13 10.24 0.01 10.57
CA ALA A 13 10.65 -1.12 9.71
C ALA A 13 12.13 -1.04 9.32
N LEU A 14 12.65 0.17 9.09
CA LEU A 14 14.08 0.36 8.83
C LEU A 14 14.93 0.00 10.06
N LYS A 15 14.53 0.44 11.26
CA LYS A 15 15.23 0.15 12.51
C LYS A 15 15.19 -1.34 12.87
N SER A 16 14.06 -2.01 12.64
CA SER A 16 13.90 -3.45 12.88
C SER A 16 14.56 -4.33 11.82
N LYS A 17 15.10 -3.73 10.75
CA LYS A 17 15.67 -4.43 9.57
C LYS A 17 14.65 -5.33 8.86
N ASP A 18 13.36 -5.02 8.97
CA ASP A 18 12.30 -5.67 8.20
C ASP A 18 12.29 -5.11 6.76
N ALA A 19 13.18 -5.65 5.93
CA ALA A 19 13.35 -5.21 4.55
C ALA A 19 12.08 -5.39 3.71
N PHE A 20 11.29 -6.42 3.99
CA PHE A 20 10.07 -6.72 3.25
C PHE A 20 8.98 -5.69 3.55
N ARG A 21 8.65 -5.47 4.83
CA ARG A 21 7.67 -4.46 5.24
C ARG A 21 8.10 -3.06 4.84
N LEU A 22 9.39 -2.74 4.98
CA LEU A 22 9.96 -1.47 4.53
C LEU A 22 9.73 -1.23 3.03
N GLY A 23 9.92 -2.26 2.19
CA GLY A 23 9.67 -2.21 0.76
C GLY A 23 8.21 -1.89 0.44
N VAL A 24 7.28 -2.59 1.10
CA VAL A 24 5.84 -2.38 0.92
C VAL A 24 5.42 -0.97 1.35
N ILE A 25 5.88 -0.49 2.51
CA ILE A 25 5.56 0.87 3.00
C ILE A 25 6.11 1.93 2.05
N ARG A 26 7.35 1.79 1.58
CA ARG A 26 7.94 2.71 0.59
C ARG A 26 7.13 2.75 -0.70
N TYR A 27 6.68 1.60 -1.18
CA TYR A 27 5.82 1.53 -2.35
C TYR A 27 4.49 2.26 -2.12
N LEU A 28 3.82 2.04 -0.99
CA LEU A 28 2.58 2.76 -0.66
C LEU A 28 2.78 4.28 -0.60
N LEU A 29 3.85 4.75 0.04
CA LEU A 29 4.19 6.17 0.09
C LEU A 29 4.41 6.76 -1.31
N ALA A 30 5.06 6.01 -2.21
CA ALA A 30 5.22 6.43 -3.61
C ALA A 30 3.88 6.50 -4.36
N GLN A 31 2.96 5.55 -4.13
CA GLN A 31 1.62 5.58 -4.72
C GLN A 31 0.79 6.77 -4.20
N ILE A 32 0.92 7.11 -2.92
CA ILE A 32 0.30 8.29 -2.32
C ILE A 32 0.87 9.58 -2.93
N LEU A 33 2.19 9.68 -3.09
CA LEU A 33 2.83 10.82 -3.74
C LEU A 33 2.38 10.96 -5.20
N ASN A 34 2.30 9.87 -5.95
CA ASN A 34 1.77 9.89 -7.31
C ASN A 34 0.33 10.41 -7.33
N LYS A 35 -0.50 9.97 -6.38
CA LYS A 35 -1.88 10.48 -6.26
C LYS A 35 -1.89 11.98 -5.96
N GLU A 36 -1.04 12.46 -5.07
CA GLU A 36 -0.90 13.90 -4.80
C GLU A 36 -0.55 14.68 -6.07
N ILE A 37 0.38 14.17 -6.89
CA ILE A 37 0.76 14.77 -8.17
C ILE A 37 -0.43 14.80 -9.14
N GLU A 38 -1.22 13.72 -9.22
CA GLU A 38 -2.44 13.68 -10.03
C GLU A 38 -3.49 14.71 -9.58
N LEU A 39 -3.58 15.00 -8.28
CA LEU A 39 -4.55 15.93 -7.71
C LEU A 39 -4.18 17.41 -7.90
N ARG A 40 -2.88 17.73 -8.01
CA ARG A 40 -2.37 19.12 -8.19
C ARG A 40 -3.06 19.91 -9.31
N PRO A 41 -3.17 19.42 -10.56
CA PRO A 41 -3.85 20.16 -11.62
C PRO A 41 -5.35 20.33 -11.36
N LEU A 42 -5.96 19.47 -10.54
CA LEU A 42 -7.37 19.50 -10.18
C LEU A 42 -7.66 20.41 -8.96
N LYS A 43 -6.62 21.00 -8.34
CA LYS A 43 -6.72 21.78 -7.09
C LYS A 43 -7.39 21.01 -5.94
N GLN A 44 -7.26 19.68 -5.94
CA GLN A 44 -7.76 18.82 -4.87
C GLN A 44 -6.68 18.56 -3.82
N VAL A 45 -7.11 18.30 -2.58
CA VAL A 45 -6.21 18.07 -1.44
C VAL A 45 -5.99 16.57 -1.26
N LEU A 46 -4.78 16.19 -0.86
CA LEU A 46 -4.48 14.86 -0.37
C LEU A 46 -4.89 14.75 1.10
N ASP A 47 -6.13 14.32 1.34
CA ASP A 47 -6.64 14.02 2.68
C ASP A 47 -6.64 12.50 2.97
N ASP A 48 -7.08 12.13 4.18
CA ASP A 48 -7.11 10.73 4.61
C ASP A 48 -8.11 9.89 3.78
N GLU A 49 -9.21 10.47 3.28
CA GLU A 49 -10.16 9.77 2.39
C GLU A 49 -9.51 9.41 1.05
N VAL A 50 -8.77 10.36 0.45
CA VAL A 50 -8.00 10.11 -0.76
C VAL A 50 -6.95 9.04 -0.50
N ILE A 51 -6.24 9.09 0.62
CA ILE A 51 -5.22 8.07 0.95
C ILE A 51 -5.87 6.69 1.13
N LEU A 52 -7.02 6.60 1.80
CA LEU A 52 -7.80 5.36 1.90
C LEU A 52 -8.20 4.83 0.53
N SER A 53 -8.60 5.71 -0.40
CA SER A 53 -8.90 5.31 -1.78
C SER A 53 -7.69 4.69 -2.48
N VAL A 54 -6.48 5.23 -2.25
CA VAL A 54 -5.22 4.68 -2.77
C VAL A 54 -4.98 3.29 -2.17
N LEU A 55 -5.12 3.12 -0.85
CA LEU A 55 -4.95 1.81 -0.19
C LEU A 55 -5.94 0.77 -0.71
N LYS A 56 -7.22 1.12 -0.85
CA LYS A 56 -8.25 0.25 -1.45
C LYS A 56 -7.89 -0.16 -2.88
N LYS A 57 -7.41 0.79 -3.70
CA LYS A 57 -6.93 0.51 -5.06
C LYS A 57 -5.75 -0.45 -5.06
N GLN A 58 -4.80 -0.32 -4.12
CA GLN A 58 -3.69 -1.26 -4.01
C GLN A 58 -4.16 -2.65 -3.61
N VAL A 59 -5.07 -2.80 -2.62
CA VAL A 59 -5.66 -4.10 -2.26
C VAL A 59 -6.29 -4.79 -3.48
N LYS A 60 -7.08 -4.05 -4.26
CA LYS A 60 -7.70 -4.57 -5.48
C LYS A 60 -6.65 -5.03 -6.49
N LYS A 61 -5.69 -4.17 -6.83
CA LYS A 61 -4.62 -4.48 -7.81
C LYS A 61 -3.82 -5.73 -7.42
N ARG A 62 -3.43 -5.84 -6.15
CA ARG A 62 -2.68 -7.01 -5.66
C ARG A 62 -3.51 -8.29 -5.73
N THR A 63 -4.81 -8.21 -5.44
CA THR A 63 -5.73 -9.35 -5.58
C THR A 63 -5.83 -9.82 -7.04
N GLU A 64 -5.94 -8.87 -7.99
CA GLU A 64 -5.96 -9.18 -9.43
C GLU A 64 -4.64 -9.85 -9.87
N VAL A 65 -3.49 -9.30 -9.46
CA VAL A 65 -2.15 -9.84 -9.77
C VAL A 65 -1.94 -11.23 -9.16
N ILE A 66 -2.44 -11.49 -7.94
CA ILE A 66 -2.39 -12.82 -7.32
C ILE A 66 -3.11 -13.85 -8.20
N GLU A 67 -4.31 -13.53 -8.68
CA GLU A 67 -5.06 -14.45 -9.55
C GLU A 67 -4.36 -14.65 -10.89
N GLU A 68 -3.77 -13.60 -11.48
CA GLU A 68 -2.95 -13.73 -12.70
C GLU A 68 -1.75 -14.67 -12.50
N PHE A 69 -1.00 -14.51 -11.40
CA PHE A 69 0.14 -15.39 -11.09
C PHE A 69 -0.30 -16.82 -10.78
N ARG A 70 -1.44 -17.00 -10.10
CA ARG A 70 -2.02 -18.32 -9.85
C ARG A 70 -2.38 -19.01 -11.17
N ASN A 71 -3.05 -18.30 -12.08
CA ASN A 71 -3.41 -18.82 -13.40
C ASN A 71 -2.18 -19.16 -14.26
N ALA A 72 -1.07 -18.44 -14.06
CA ALA A 72 0.22 -18.70 -14.71
C ALA A 72 1.07 -19.79 -14.03
N GLY A 73 0.59 -20.42 -12.94
CA GLY A 73 1.34 -21.44 -12.20
C GLY A 73 2.57 -20.91 -11.43
N ARG A 74 2.64 -19.61 -11.18
CA ARG A 74 3.77 -18.93 -10.52
C ARG A 74 3.55 -18.79 -9.01
N GLN A 75 3.56 -19.92 -8.29
CA GLN A 75 3.31 -19.95 -6.85
C GLN A 75 4.28 -19.08 -6.04
N ASP A 76 5.54 -18.98 -6.48
CA ASP A 76 6.55 -18.10 -5.88
C ASP A 76 6.10 -16.62 -5.85
N LEU A 77 5.44 -16.18 -6.91
CA LEU A 77 4.91 -14.82 -7.03
C LEU A 77 3.58 -14.66 -6.28
N VAL A 78 2.73 -15.70 -6.26
CA VAL A 78 1.50 -15.72 -5.46
C VAL A 78 1.83 -15.52 -3.98
N ASP A 79 2.79 -16.27 -3.44
CA ASP A 79 3.17 -16.21 -2.02
C ASP A 79 3.73 -14.83 -1.66
N LYS A 80 4.57 -14.27 -2.54
CA LYS A 80 5.12 -12.93 -2.36
C LYS A 80 4.01 -11.87 -2.37
N GLU A 81 3.17 -11.86 -3.39
CA GLU A 81 2.13 -10.86 -3.57
C GLU A 81 1.07 -10.94 -2.46
N SER A 82 0.76 -12.15 -1.98
CA SER A 82 -0.15 -12.39 -0.85
C SER A 82 0.40 -11.78 0.45
N LYS A 83 1.69 -11.95 0.74
CA LYS A 83 2.34 -11.30 1.90
C LYS A 83 2.32 -9.79 1.79
N GLU A 84 2.54 -9.24 0.59
CA GLU A 84 2.43 -7.80 0.39
C GLU A 84 0.98 -7.32 0.60
N LEU A 85 0.00 -8.06 0.10
CA LEU A 85 -1.44 -7.78 0.28
C LEU A 85 -1.84 -7.76 1.76
N GLU A 86 -1.36 -8.70 2.57
CA GLU A 86 -1.63 -8.73 4.02
C GLU A 86 -1.18 -7.44 4.71
N ILE A 87 0.02 -6.96 4.40
CA ILE A 87 0.54 -5.70 4.95
C ILE A 87 -0.33 -4.50 4.52
N VAL A 88 -0.77 -4.45 3.26
CA VAL A 88 -1.66 -3.36 2.81
C VAL A 88 -3.02 -3.43 3.51
N LYS A 89 -3.57 -4.64 3.70
CA LYS A 89 -4.84 -4.87 4.41
C LYS A 89 -4.76 -4.49 5.89
N GLU A 90 -3.61 -4.65 6.53
CA GLU A 90 -3.38 -4.19 7.90
C GLU A 90 -3.63 -2.68 8.03
N TYR A 91 -3.05 -1.87 7.13
CA TYR A 91 -3.28 -0.43 7.09
C TYR A 91 -4.72 -0.08 6.75
N LEU A 92 -5.32 -0.78 5.78
CA LEU A 92 -6.72 -0.54 5.43
C LEU A 92 -7.66 -0.86 6.59
N THR A 93 -7.41 -1.92 7.35
CA THR A 93 -8.22 -2.27 8.53
C THR A 93 -8.02 -1.24 9.64
N ARG A 94 -6.78 -0.81 9.88
CA ARG A 94 -6.46 0.18 10.90
C ARG A 94 -7.15 1.54 10.69
N PHE A 95 -7.39 1.94 9.43
CA PHE A 95 -7.92 3.26 9.08
C PHE A 95 -9.26 3.24 8.35
N GLY A 96 -9.77 2.07 7.96
CA GLY A 96 -11.00 1.92 7.18
C GLY A 96 -12.28 1.82 8.01
N HIS A 97 -12.16 2.00 9.33
CA HIS A 97 -13.28 2.00 10.28
C HIS A 97 -13.73 3.42 10.69
N GLU A 98 -13.24 4.45 10.02
CA GLU A 98 -13.62 5.85 10.26
C GLU A 98 -14.76 6.29 9.33
#